data_AF-A0A662K9H4-F1
#
_entry.id   AF-A0A662K9H4-F1
#
_cell.length_a   1.000
_cell.length_b   1.000
_cell.length_c   1.000
_cell.angle_alpha   90.00
_cell.angle_beta   90.00
_cell.angle_gamma   90.00
#
_symmetry.space_group_name_H-M   'P 1'
#
loop_
_entity.id
_entity.type
_entity.pdbx_description
1 polymer ?
#
loop_
_entity_poly.entity_id
_entity_poly.type
_entity_poly.pdbx_seq_one_letter_code
_entity_poly.pdbx_strand_id
1 'polypeptide(L)'
;MDKKSMRYIEKNTDNQIRLLKTEMLFTPLLVFLPFIVGVIFILDWFNRGFIPGDPRFNGELVIGFIIIIGNLFFDIPFIKSLKKFSQHKK
;
A
#
# COMPACT_ATOMS: atom_id res chain seq x y z
N MET A 1 -2.76 13.18 -39.47
CA MET A 1 -2.50 13.47 -38.05
C MET A 1 -1.33 14.46 -37.99
N ASP A 2 -1.51 15.62 -37.37
CA ASP A 2 -0.54 16.72 -37.37
C ASP A 2 0.66 16.44 -36.45
N LYS A 3 1.86 16.87 -36.83
CA LYS A 3 3.12 16.78 -36.06
C LYS A 3 3.01 17.38 -34.65
N LYS A 4 2.15 18.39 -34.45
CA LYS A 4 1.84 18.95 -33.12
C LYS A 4 0.99 18.00 -32.28
N SER A 5 -0.01 17.35 -32.90
CA SER A 5 -0.83 16.32 -32.24
C SER A 5 -0.02 15.09 -31.83
N MET A 6 0.92 14.64 -32.65
CA MET A 6 1.83 13.53 -32.30
C MET A 6 2.72 13.88 -31.09
N ARG A 7 3.35 15.06 -31.10
CA ARG A 7 4.17 15.53 -29.97
C ARG A 7 3.38 15.67 -28.67
N TYR A 8 2.11 16.05 -28.75
CA TYR A 8 1.25 16.19 -27.58
C TYR A 8 0.93 14.82 -26.95
N ILE A 9 0.63 13.82 -27.78
CA ILE A 9 0.37 12.44 -27.33
C ILE A 9 1.63 11.83 -26.71
N GLU A 10 2.79 12.01 -27.34
CA GLU A 10 4.08 11.50 -26.86
C GLU A 10 4.45 12.10 -25.49
N LYS A 11 4.38 13.44 -25.36
CA LYS A 11 4.65 14.14 -24.09
C LYS A 11 3.70 13.73 -22.96
N ASN A 12 2.41 13.51 -23.28
CA ASN A 12 1.44 13.07 -22.27
C ASN A 12 1.71 11.63 -21.82
N THR A 13 2.13 10.77 -22.75
CA THR A 13 2.52 9.38 -22.46
C THR A 13 3.75 9.31 -21.55
N ASP A 14 4.76 10.13 -21.80
CA ASP A 14 5.97 10.23 -20.97
C ASP A 14 5.67 10.72 -19.55
N ASN A 15 4.81 11.74 -19.43
CA ASN A 15 4.38 12.24 -18.12
C ASN A 15 3.63 11.16 -17.33
N GLN A 16 2.75 10.39 -17.97
CA GLN A 16 2.06 9.28 -17.32
C GLN A 16 3.01 8.17 -16.88
N ILE A 17 4.01 7.82 -17.69
CA ILE A 17 5.04 6.82 -17.31
C ILE A 17 5.84 7.30 -16.11
N ARG A 18 6.17 8.60 -16.05
CA ARG A 18 6.92 9.20 -14.95
C ARG A 18 6.11 9.19 -13.65
N LEU A 19 4.83 9.54 -13.70
CA LEU A 19 3.88 9.42 -12.59
C LEU A 19 3.79 7.98 -12.05
N LEU A 20 3.64 7.01 -12.95
CA LEU A 20 3.54 5.59 -12.57
C LEU A 20 4.82 5.07 -11.88
N LYS A 21 5.99 5.54 -12.31
CA LYS A 21 7.26 5.23 -11.65
C LYS A 21 7.33 5.80 -10.24
N THR A 22 6.82 7.01 -10.04
CA THR A 22 6.74 7.63 -8.71
C THR A 22 5.77 6.85 -7.82
N GLU A 23 4.58 6.49 -8.32
CA GLU A 23 3.62 5.66 -7.56
C GLU A 23 4.23 4.31 -7.16
N MET A 24 4.94 3.63 -8.07
CA MET A 24 5.65 2.39 -7.77
C MET A 24 6.72 2.53 -6.68
N LEU A 25 7.33 3.71 -6.53
CA LEU A 25 8.33 3.98 -5.49
C LEU A 25 7.68 4.09 -4.09
N PHE A 26 6.48 4.65 -4.02
CA PHE A 26 5.70 4.78 -2.78
C PHE A 26 4.88 3.52 -2.44
N THR A 27 4.68 2.64 -3.42
CA THR A 27 3.88 1.42 -3.29
C THR A 27 4.37 0.47 -2.17
N PRO A 28 5.69 0.22 -1.99
CA PRO A 28 6.18 -0.57 -0.86
C PRO A 28 5.86 0.07 0.49
N LEU A 29 5.94 1.41 0.60
CA LEU A 29 5.62 2.13 1.82
C LEU A 29 4.14 1.97 2.19
N LEU A 30 3.26 2.04 1.18
CA LEU A 30 1.81 1.83 1.35
C LEU A 30 1.46 0.43 1.89
N VAL A 31 2.26 -0.59 1.59
CA VAL A 31 2.05 -1.95 2.14
C VAL A 31 2.76 -2.15 3.49
N PHE A 32 4.03 -1.76 3.58
CA PHE A 32 4.82 -1.99 4.79
C PHE A 32 4.32 -1.18 5.98
N LEU A 33 3.90 0.07 5.76
CA LEU A 33 3.54 0.96 6.85
C LEU A 33 2.30 0.45 7.62
N PRO A 34 1.17 0.12 6.99
CA PRO A 34 0.03 -0.42 7.73
C PRO A 34 0.35 -1.78 8.37
N PHE A 35 1.16 -2.62 7.72
CA PHE A 35 1.60 -3.87 8.35
C PHE A 35 2.36 -3.62 9.66
N ILE A 36 3.32 -2.70 9.66
CA ILE A 36 4.08 -2.31 10.87
C ILE A 36 3.13 -1.75 11.93
N VAL A 37 2.24 -0.84 11.56
CA VAL A 37 1.25 -0.26 12.48
C VAL A 37 0.37 -1.34 13.10
N GLY A 38 -0.12 -2.29 12.30
CA GLY A 38 -0.92 -3.43 12.78
C GLY A 38 -0.14 -4.31 13.77
N VAL A 39 1.14 -4.58 13.50
CA VAL A 39 2.01 -5.32 14.43
C VAL A 39 2.21 -4.56 15.74
N ILE A 40 2.38 -3.22 15.71
CA ILE A 40 2.50 -2.39 16.91
C ILE A 40 1.26 -2.52 17.78
N PHE A 41 0.06 -2.46 17.20
CA PHE A 41 -1.20 -2.62 17.93
C PHE A 41 -1.31 -4.01 18.59
N ILE A 42 -0.91 -5.06 17.89
CA ILE A 42 -0.89 -6.42 18.46
C ILE A 42 0.13 -6.53 19.61
N LEU A 43 1.31 -5.92 19.47
CA LEU A 43 2.31 -5.88 20.54
C LEU A 43 1.84 -5.08 21.75
N ASP A 44 1.13 -3.98 21.54
CA ASP A 44 0.59 -3.18 22.63
C ASP A 44 -0.50 -3.94 23.38
N TRP A 45 -1.41 -4.60 22.65
CA TRP A 45 -2.36 -5.54 23.25
C TRP A 45 -1.66 -6.67 24.02
N PHE A 46 -0.60 -7.26 23.46
CA PHE A 46 0.11 -8.34 24.14
C PHE A 46 0.73 -7.89 25.46
N ASN A 47 1.43 -6.75 25.45
CA ASN A 47 2.16 -6.27 26.61
C ASN A 47 1.26 -5.62 27.68
N ARG A 48 0.20 -4.91 27.26
CA ARG A 48 -0.67 -4.13 28.16
C ARG A 48 -2.04 -4.74 28.39
N GLY A 49 -2.48 -5.65 27.53
CA GLY A 49 -3.73 -6.39 27.66
C GLY A 49 -3.51 -7.82 28.12
N PHE A 50 -2.80 -8.62 27.31
CA PHE A 50 -2.67 -10.06 27.56
C PHE A 50 -1.83 -10.40 28.80
N ILE A 51 -0.61 -9.86 28.91
CA ILE A 51 0.27 -10.12 30.06
C ILE A 51 -0.37 -9.70 31.40
N PRO A 52 -0.90 -8.47 31.56
CA PRO A 52 -1.51 -8.04 32.82
C PRO A 52 -2.99 -8.46 32.97
N GLY A 53 -3.61 -9.06 31.94
CA GLY A 53 -5.01 -9.47 31.95
C GLY A 53 -6.02 -8.31 31.90
N ASP A 54 -5.64 -7.17 31.30
CA ASP A 54 -6.50 -5.99 31.19
C ASP A 54 -7.34 -6.01 29.89
N PRO A 55 -8.66 -6.22 29.96
CA PRO A 55 -9.50 -6.32 28.77
C PRO A 55 -9.67 -5.00 28.02
N ARG A 56 -9.26 -3.85 28.60
CA ARG A 56 -9.35 -2.54 27.94
C ARG A 56 -8.55 -2.49 26.64
N PHE A 57 -7.49 -3.28 26.54
CA PHE A 57 -6.61 -3.30 25.37
C PHE A 57 -7.11 -4.24 24.25
N ASN A 58 -8.23 -4.94 24.43
CA ASN A 58 -8.75 -5.85 23.39
C ASN A 58 -9.13 -5.10 22.10
N GLY A 59 -9.40 -3.79 22.17
CA GLY A 59 -9.64 -2.97 20.99
C GLY A 59 -8.42 -2.89 20.08
N GLU A 60 -7.22 -2.85 20.66
CA GLU A 60 -5.93 -2.77 19.99
C GLU A 60 -5.67 -4.05 19.20
N LEU A 61 -6.05 -5.21 19.75
CA LEU A 61 -6.01 -6.48 19.00
C LEU A 61 -6.91 -6.43 17.75
N VAL A 62 -8.15 -5.98 17.93
CA VAL A 62 -9.14 -5.90 16.84
C VAL A 62 -8.66 -4.93 15.76
N ILE A 63 -8.19 -3.75 16.15
CA ILE A 63 -7.64 -2.75 15.24
C ILE A 63 -6.42 -3.31 14.50
N GLY A 64 -5.49 -3.94 15.21
CA GLY A 64 -4.30 -4.55 14.62
C GLY A 64 -4.65 -5.59 13.55
N PHE A 65 -5.61 -6.47 13.83
CA PHE A 65 -6.10 -7.44 12.85
C PHE A 65 -6.77 -6.80 11.64
N ILE A 66 -7.64 -5.81 11.83
CA ILE A 66 -8.32 -5.11 10.73
C ILE A 66 -7.28 -4.48 9.79
N ILE A 67 -6.26 -3.83 10.36
CA ILE A 67 -5.20 -3.20 9.58
C ILE A 67 -4.41 -4.24 8.77
N ILE A 68 -3.97 -5.33 9.40
CA ILE A 68 -3.18 -6.37 8.72
C ILE A 68 -4.00 -7.08 7.63
N ILE A 69 -5.24 -7.45 7.95
CA ILE A 69 -6.15 -8.12 7.01
C ILE A 69 -6.46 -7.18 5.84
N GLY A 70 -6.82 -5.92 6.11
CA GLY A 70 -7.06 -4.92 5.07
C GLY A 70 -5.85 -4.78 4.14
N ASN A 71 -4.65 -4.68 4.70
CA ASN A 71 -3.42 -4.58 3.91
C ASN A 71 -3.16 -5.83 3.05
N LEU A 72 -3.44 -7.03 3.58
CA LEU A 72 -3.28 -8.29 2.85
C LEU A 72 -4.26 -8.43 1.69
N PHE A 73 -5.53 -8.03 1.89
CA PHE A 73 -6.61 -8.22 0.91
C PHE A 73 -6.70 -7.10 -0.14
N PHE A 74 -6.31 -5.88 0.19
CA PHE A 74 -6.41 -4.74 -0.72
C PHE A 74 -5.05 -4.31 -1.26
N ASP A 75 -4.10 -4.01 -0.37
CA ASP A 75 -2.86 -3.36 -0.77
C ASP A 75 -1.94 -4.34 -1.53
N ILE A 76 -1.79 -5.60 -1.10
CA ILE A 76 -0.96 -6.58 -1.81
C ILE A 76 -1.46 -6.87 -3.25
N PRO A 77 -2.76 -7.14 -3.49
CA PRO A 77 -3.29 -7.29 -4.85
C PRO A 77 -3.13 -6.03 -5.69
N PHE A 78 -3.26 -4.85 -5.08
CA PHE A 78 -3.03 -3.57 -5.75
C PHE A 78 -1.59 -3.46 -6.26
N ILE A 79 -0.57 -3.76 -5.43
CA ILE A 79 0.84 -3.82 -5.89
C ILE A 79 1.00 -4.79 -7.06
N LYS A 80 0.43 -5.99 -6.95
CA LYS A 80 0.55 -7.01 -8.00
C LYS A 80 -0.01 -6.50 -9.33
N SER A 81 -1.14 -5.79 -9.30
CA SER A 81 -1.72 -5.18 -10.51
C SER A 81 -0.83 -4.08 -11.10
N LEU A 82 -0.27 -3.19 -10.28
CA LEU A 82 0.66 -2.14 -10.70
C LEU A 82 1.92 -2.70 -11.34
N LYS A 83 2.51 -3.74 -10.73
CA LYS A 83 3.70 -4.42 -11.28
C LYS A 83 3.40 -5.05 -12.64
N LYS A 84 2.24 -5.69 -12.79
CA LYS A 84 1.81 -6.28 -14.07
C LYS A 84 1.60 -5.22 -15.15
N PHE A 85 0.99 -4.08 -14.80
CA PHE A 85 0.81 -2.96 -15.73
C PHE A 85 2.14 -2.37 -16.19
N SER A 86 3.09 -2.17 -15.26
CA SER A 86 4.42 -1.66 -15.61
C SER A 86 5.22 -2.61 -16.49
N GLN A 87 5.03 -3.93 -16.37
CA GLN A 87 5.72 -4.92 -17.21
C GLN A 87 5.17 -4.98 -18.64
N HIS A 88 3.89 -4.66 -18.83
CA HIS A 88 3.26 -4.70 -20.16
C HIS A 88 3.62 -3.51 -21.05
N LYS A 89 4.15 -2.42 -20.45
CA LYS A 89 4.59 -1.20 -21.12
C LYS A 89 6.09 -1.15 -21.43
N LYS A 90 6.85 -2.19 -21.05
CA LYS A 90 8.27 -2.38 -21.40
C LYS A 90 8.39 -3.11 -22.73
#